data_AF-A0A257VTA1-F1
#
_entry.id   AF-A0A257VTA1-F1
#
_cell.length_a   1.000
_cell.length_b   1.000
_cell.length_c   1.000
_cell.angle_alpha   90.00
_cell.angle_beta   90.00
_cell.angle_gamma   90.00
#
_symmetry.space_group_name_H-M   'P 1'
#
loop_
_entity.id
_entity.type
_entity.pdbx_description
1 polymer ?
#
loop_
_entity_poly.entity_id
_entity_poly.type
_entity_poly.pdbx_seq_one_letter_code
_entity_poly.pdbx_strand_id
1 'polypeptide(L)'
;RAVRAGQRMLQRLPQMNAQWSDRLGTPFSLGIGVNTGPVRVGNIGSKQKLKYGPLGNTVNLASRIQGLNKHFGTRMLISDSTWKELQPAPASRRLGWFRVVGIEQPLQLYEISELSAEEEWQQLQSAYQTAFDHFEQQEFTTVLELLSVALRAAVSDRPSLLLLSRAATALSSGPAADHPVWTITEK
;
A
#
# COMPACT_ATOMS: atom_id res chain seq x y z
N ARG A 1 -13.10 -11.58 1.08
CA ARG A 1 -12.67 -12.48 2.19
C ARG A 1 -11.19 -12.32 2.54
N ALA A 2 -10.28 -12.35 1.55
CA ALA A 2 -8.85 -12.16 1.76
C ALA A 2 -8.50 -10.88 2.53
N VAL A 3 -9.10 -9.74 2.16
CA VAL A 3 -8.86 -8.46 2.85
C VAL A 3 -9.25 -8.52 4.33
N ARG A 4 -10.44 -9.05 4.65
CA ARG A 4 -10.87 -9.28 6.05
C ARG A 4 -9.92 -10.19 6.82
N ALA A 5 -9.35 -11.20 6.18
CA ALA A 5 -8.36 -12.06 6.82
C ALA A 5 -7.08 -11.28 7.17
N GLY A 6 -6.60 -10.43 6.24
CA GLY A 6 -5.45 -9.55 6.49
C GLY A 6 -5.70 -8.57 7.64
N GLN A 7 -6.86 -7.91 7.67
CA GLN A 7 -7.25 -7.02 8.78
C GLN A 7 -7.26 -7.77 10.13
N ARG A 8 -7.81 -8.99 10.18
CA ARG A 8 -7.80 -9.81 11.41
C ARG A 8 -6.40 -10.22 11.85
N MET A 9 -5.50 -10.51 10.89
CA MET A 9 -4.10 -10.82 11.21
C MET A 9 -3.41 -9.63 11.86
N LEU A 10 -3.64 -8.43 11.35
CA LEU A 10 -3.06 -7.21 11.89
C LEU A 10 -3.66 -6.84 13.26
N GLN A 11 -4.98 -6.95 13.42
CA GLN A 11 -5.65 -6.75 14.72
C GLN A 11 -5.12 -7.70 15.82
N ARG A 12 -4.70 -8.92 15.45
CA ARG A 12 -4.14 -9.89 16.40
C ARG A 12 -2.66 -9.64 16.70
N LEU A 13 -1.95 -8.89 15.86
CA LEU A 13 -0.51 -8.70 15.96
C LEU A 13 -0.05 -8.06 17.28
N PRO A 14 -0.71 -7.02 17.85
CA PRO A 14 -0.29 -6.46 19.14
C PRO A 14 -0.29 -7.50 20.26
N GLN A 15 -1.32 -8.35 20.29
CA GLN A 15 -1.44 -9.41 21.29
C GLN A 15 -0.38 -10.50 21.08
N MET A 16 -0.02 -10.80 19.83
CA MET A 16 1.11 -11.70 19.54
C MET A 16 2.45 -11.09 19.96
N ASN A 17 2.66 -9.79 19.71
CA ASN A 17 3.87 -9.09 20.13
C ASN A 17 4.01 -9.11 21.65
N ALA A 18 2.95 -8.81 22.40
CA ALA A 18 2.97 -8.87 23.87
C ALA A 18 3.28 -10.27 24.42
N GLN A 19 2.86 -11.33 23.72
CA GLN A 19 3.10 -12.72 24.14
C GLN A 19 4.52 -13.22 23.87
N TRP A 20 5.20 -12.68 22.86
CA TRP A 20 6.43 -13.26 22.33
C TRP A 20 7.63 -12.30 22.32
N SER A 21 7.43 -11.00 22.60
CA SER A 21 8.49 -9.99 22.58
C SER A 21 9.69 -10.38 23.44
N ASP A 22 9.44 -10.86 24.65
CA ASP A 22 10.48 -11.18 25.63
C ASP A 22 11.30 -12.40 25.22
N ARG A 23 10.68 -13.31 24.45
CA ARG A 23 11.32 -14.53 23.95
C ARG A 23 12.11 -14.29 22.67
N LEU A 24 11.67 -13.33 21.85
CA LEU A 24 12.25 -13.09 20.53
C LEU A 24 13.20 -11.88 20.49
N GLY A 25 13.20 -11.05 21.53
CA GLY A 25 14.05 -9.85 21.64
C GLY A 25 13.62 -8.68 20.74
N THR A 26 12.61 -8.87 19.89
CA THR A 26 12.07 -7.84 18.99
C THR A 26 10.59 -8.12 18.69
N PRO A 27 9.74 -7.09 18.54
CA PRO A 27 8.38 -7.28 18.06
C PRO A 27 8.35 -7.75 16.60
N PHE A 28 7.32 -8.50 16.24
CA PHE A 28 6.98 -8.83 14.87
C PHE A 28 6.49 -7.60 14.11
N SER A 29 6.93 -7.49 12.86
CA SER A 29 6.35 -6.61 11.85
C SER A 29 5.68 -7.46 10.76
N LEU A 30 4.53 -7.01 10.28
CA LEU A 30 3.73 -7.71 9.29
C LEU A 30 3.25 -6.72 8.23
N GLY A 31 3.73 -6.90 7.00
CA GLY A 31 3.18 -6.25 5.81
C GLY A 31 2.36 -7.26 5.01
N ILE A 32 1.19 -6.85 4.52
CA ILE A 32 0.27 -7.70 3.76
C ILE A 32 0.06 -7.08 2.37
N GLY A 33 0.14 -7.92 1.34
CA GLY A 33 -0.18 -7.55 -0.04
C GLY A 33 -1.28 -8.46 -0.57
N VAL A 34 -2.34 -7.87 -1.14
CA VAL A 34 -3.44 -8.63 -1.76
C VAL A 34 -3.59 -8.24 -3.22
N ASN A 35 -3.70 -9.23 -4.08
CA ASN A 35 -3.93 -9.05 -5.51
C ASN A 35 -4.97 -10.04 -6.02
N THR A 36 -5.80 -9.59 -6.96
CA THR A 36 -6.79 -10.41 -7.68
C THR A 36 -6.40 -10.49 -9.15
N GLY A 37 -6.48 -11.69 -9.73
CA GLY A 37 -6.26 -11.89 -11.16
C GLY A 37 -6.22 -13.37 -11.56
N PRO A 38 -6.10 -13.67 -12.86
CA PRO A 38 -6.04 -15.04 -13.34
C PRO A 38 -4.75 -15.73 -12.91
N VAL A 39 -4.86 -17.01 -12.54
CA VAL A 39 -3.73 -17.88 -12.16
C VAL A 39 -3.95 -19.28 -12.71
N ARG A 40 -2.87 -20.03 -12.91
CA ARG A 40 -2.94 -21.48 -13.14
C ARG A 40 -2.81 -22.17 -11.80
N VAL A 41 -3.69 -23.11 -11.49
CA VAL A 41 -3.65 -23.87 -10.23
C VAL A 41 -3.44 -25.34 -10.55
N GLY A 42 -2.53 -25.99 -9.83
CA GLY A 42 -2.28 -27.42 -10.03
C GLY A 42 -1.14 -27.94 -9.16
N ASN A 43 -0.75 -29.19 -9.44
CA ASN A 43 0.41 -29.81 -8.81
C ASN A 43 1.70 -29.27 -9.46
N ILE A 44 2.53 -28.65 -8.63
CA ILE A 44 3.82 -28.04 -9.01
C ILE A 44 4.93 -28.84 -8.33
N GLY A 45 5.94 -29.26 -9.10
CA GLY A 45 7.14 -29.92 -8.57
C GLY A 45 7.52 -31.18 -9.31
N SER A 46 8.48 -31.92 -8.76
CA SER A 46 8.95 -33.18 -9.34
C SER A 46 8.09 -34.36 -8.88
N LYS A 47 8.28 -35.54 -9.50
CA LYS A 47 7.63 -36.79 -9.06
C LYS A 47 7.87 -37.11 -7.57
N GLN A 48 8.93 -36.58 -6.97
CA GLN A 48 9.34 -36.84 -5.58
C GLN A 48 8.86 -35.78 -4.59
N LYS A 49 8.57 -34.55 -5.06
CA LYS A 49 8.06 -33.44 -4.23
C LYS A 49 7.03 -32.64 -5.03
N LEU A 50 5.77 -32.99 -4.82
CA LEU A 50 4.62 -32.28 -5.38
C LEU A 50 4.04 -31.31 -4.34
N LYS A 51 3.74 -30.09 -4.77
CA LYS A 51 2.98 -29.09 -4.00
C LYS A 51 1.81 -28.61 -4.84
N TYR A 52 0.60 -28.68 -4.30
CA TYR A 52 -0.54 -28.05 -4.95
C TYR A 52 -0.52 -26.54 -4.68
N GLY A 53 -0.58 -25.72 -5.72
CA GLY A 53 -0.55 -24.28 -5.55
C GLY A 53 -0.83 -23.48 -6.82
N PRO A 54 -1.05 -22.17 -6.67
CA PRO A 54 -1.19 -21.26 -7.80
C PRO A 54 0.19 -20.91 -8.38
N LEU A 55 0.25 -20.76 -9.70
CA LEU A 55 1.41 -20.31 -10.46
C LEU A 55 1.00 -19.19 -11.41
N GLY A 56 1.80 -18.13 -11.48
CA GLY A 56 1.65 -17.06 -12.45
C GLY A 56 2.04 -15.69 -11.91
N ASN A 57 2.11 -14.71 -12.82
CA ASN A 57 2.50 -13.34 -12.52
C ASN A 57 1.59 -12.69 -11.45
N THR A 58 0.30 -13.02 -11.44
CA THR A 58 -0.67 -12.55 -10.42
C THR A 58 -0.24 -12.90 -9.00
N VAL A 59 0.34 -14.09 -8.78
CA VAL A 59 0.83 -14.53 -7.45
C VAL A 59 2.06 -13.73 -7.06
N ASN A 60 3.01 -13.57 -8.00
CA ASN A 60 4.23 -12.81 -7.78
C ASN A 60 3.95 -11.33 -7.51
N LEU A 61 2.93 -10.77 -8.16
CA LEU A 61 2.50 -9.38 -7.96
C LEU A 61 2.03 -9.14 -6.52
N ALA A 62 1.32 -10.07 -5.90
CA ALA A 62 0.91 -9.94 -4.49
C ALA A 62 2.13 -9.78 -3.55
N SER A 63 3.20 -10.56 -3.77
CA SER A 63 4.44 -10.43 -3.00
C SER A 63 5.15 -9.10 -3.24
N ARG A 64 5.12 -8.57 -4.46
CA ARG A 64 5.71 -7.26 -4.77
C ARG A 64 4.92 -6.13 -4.10
N ILE A 65 3.60 -6.17 -4.18
CA ILE A 65 2.72 -5.23 -3.45
C ILE A 65 3.00 -5.31 -1.95
N GLN A 66 3.18 -6.52 -1.40
CA GLN A 66 3.54 -6.69 0.01
C GLN A 66 4.87 -5.99 0.35
N GLY A 67 5.89 -6.09 -0.49
CA GLY A 67 7.17 -5.41 -0.28
C GLY A 67 7.08 -3.88 -0.21
N LEU A 68 6.14 -3.29 -0.95
CA LEU A 68 5.93 -1.82 -0.95
C LEU A 68 5.46 -1.27 0.40
N ASN A 69 4.87 -2.10 1.27
CA ASN A 69 4.51 -1.69 2.63
C ASN A 69 5.70 -1.06 3.36
N LYS A 70 6.91 -1.61 3.20
CA LYS A 70 8.12 -1.09 3.86
C LYS A 70 8.47 0.33 3.37
N HIS A 71 8.34 0.56 2.06
CA HIS A 71 8.65 1.87 1.47
C HIS A 71 7.66 2.94 1.95
N PHE A 72 6.38 2.60 2.01
CA PHE A 72 5.31 3.53 2.38
C PHE A 72 5.00 3.54 3.88
N GLY A 73 5.62 2.70 4.70
CA GLY A 73 5.30 2.61 6.13
C GLY A 73 3.90 2.09 6.42
N THR A 74 3.26 1.45 5.44
CA THR A 74 1.90 0.91 5.56
C THR A 74 1.93 -0.54 6.03
N ARG A 75 0.77 -1.07 6.40
CA ARG A 75 0.64 -2.46 6.88
C ARG A 75 -0.07 -3.37 5.89
N MET A 76 -0.97 -2.82 5.09
CA MET A 76 -1.73 -3.57 4.13
C MET A 76 -1.95 -2.78 2.84
N LEU A 77 -1.47 -3.33 1.74
CA LEU A 77 -1.68 -2.81 0.40
C LEU A 77 -2.48 -3.79 -0.45
N ILE A 78 -3.36 -3.26 -1.27
CA ILE A 78 -4.15 -4.05 -2.21
C ILE A 78 -4.10 -3.44 -3.61
N SER A 79 -4.19 -4.31 -4.62
CA SER A 79 -4.33 -3.88 -6.01
C SER A 79 -5.71 -3.29 -6.30
N ASP A 80 -5.80 -2.44 -7.33
CA ASP A 80 -7.08 -1.99 -7.91
C ASP A 80 -8.01 -3.15 -8.29
N SER A 81 -7.46 -4.24 -8.85
CA SER A 81 -8.26 -5.44 -9.13
C SER A 81 -8.85 -6.08 -7.89
N THR A 82 -8.19 -5.97 -6.73
CA THR A 82 -8.76 -6.42 -5.45
C THR A 82 -9.80 -5.41 -4.96
N TRP A 83 -9.49 -4.12 -5.04
CA TRP A 83 -10.35 -3.03 -4.58
C TRP A 83 -11.73 -3.06 -5.25
N LYS A 84 -11.78 -3.27 -6.56
CA LYS A 84 -13.04 -3.35 -7.34
C LYS A 84 -13.97 -4.48 -6.92
N GLU A 85 -13.43 -5.54 -6.31
CA GLU A 85 -14.18 -6.69 -5.80
C GLU A 85 -14.65 -6.50 -4.34
N LEU A 86 -14.31 -5.39 -3.68
CA LEU A 86 -14.68 -5.14 -2.30
C LEU A 86 -16.00 -4.37 -2.21
N GLN A 87 -17.04 -5.05 -1.73
CA GLN A 87 -18.29 -4.42 -1.34
C GLN A 87 -18.77 -4.93 0.05
N PRO A 88 -19.06 -4.04 1.01
CA PRO A 88 -18.69 -2.61 1.01
C PRO A 88 -17.18 -2.41 1.08
N ALA A 89 -16.71 -1.25 0.64
CA ALA A 89 -15.30 -0.88 0.71
C ALA A 89 -14.87 -0.63 2.19
N PRO A 90 -13.76 -1.23 2.66
CA PRO A 90 -13.20 -0.90 3.97
C PRO A 90 -12.54 0.49 3.96
N ALA A 91 -12.29 1.04 5.14
CA ALA A 91 -11.51 2.27 5.27
C ALA A 91 -10.14 2.12 4.61
N SER A 92 -9.84 3.08 3.76
CA SER A 92 -8.71 2.98 2.84
C SER A 92 -8.37 4.34 2.26
N ARG A 93 -7.19 4.41 1.65
CA ARG A 93 -6.82 5.53 0.77
C ARG A 93 -6.15 5.03 -0.49
N ARG A 94 -6.42 5.71 -1.60
CA ARG A 94 -5.77 5.48 -2.89
C ARG A 94 -4.36 6.06 -2.81
N LEU A 95 -3.32 5.23 -2.79
CA LEU A 95 -1.93 5.72 -2.66
C LEU A 95 -1.38 6.30 -3.95
N GLY A 96 -1.88 5.81 -5.09
CA GLY A 96 -1.51 6.28 -6.41
C GLY A 96 -1.16 5.16 -7.37
N TRP A 97 -0.42 5.52 -8.42
CA TRP A 97 -0.06 4.63 -9.52
C TRP A 97 1.37 4.13 -9.38
N PHE A 98 1.61 2.85 -9.62
CA PHE A 98 2.88 2.20 -9.37
C PHE A 98 3.38 1.44 -10.58
N ARG A 99 4.61 1.74 -10.99
CA ARG A 99 5.36 0.91 -11.93
C ARG A 99 5.94 -0.28 -11.17
N VAL A 100 5.41 -1.46 -11.42
CA VAL A 100 5.91 -2.71 -10.83
C VAL A 100 6.65 -3.49 -11.90
N VAL A 101 7.87 -3.93 -11.59
CA VAL A 101 8.73 -4.69 -12.51
C VAL A 101 7.95 -5.85 -13.15
N GLY A 102 7.94 -5.97 -14.47
CA GLY A 102 7.24 -7.04 -15.19
C GLY A 102 5.72 -6.88 -15.28
N ILE A 103 5.19 -5.70 -14.95
CA ILE A 103 3.82 -5.27 -15.29
C ILE A 103 3.95 -4.08 -16.24
N GLU A 104 3.35 -4.19 -17.43
CA GLU A 104 3.47 -3.15 -18.47
C GLU A 104 2.76 -1.86 -18.05
N GLN A 105 1.51 -1.96 -17.60
CA GLN A 105 0.69 -0.81 -17.22
C GLN A 105 0.88 -0.48 -15.73
N PRO A 106 0.94 0.81 -15.35
CA PRO A 106 0.95 1.20 -13.94
C PRO A 106 -0.25 0.62 -13.20
N LEU A 107 0.01 0.08 -12.02
CA LEU A 107 -1.03 -0.46 -11.16
C LEU A 107 -1.40 0.56 -10.08
N GLN A 108 -2.69 0.82 -9.92
CA GLN A 108 -3.15 1.61 -8.78
C GLN A 108 -3.22 0.75 -7.52
N LEU A 109 -2.69 1.30 -6.41
CA LEU A 109 -2.68 0.63 -5.12
C LEU A 109 -3.47 1.42 -4.08
N TYR A 110 -4.07 0.68 -3.16
CA TYR A 110 -4.82 1.21 -2.04
C TYR A 110 -4.22 0.70 -0.74
N GLU A 111 -4.08 1.59 0.23
CA GLU A 111 -3.83 1.19 1.62
C GLU A 111 -5.15 0.87 2.30
N ILE A 112 -5.17 -0.23 3.06
CA ILE A 112 -6.27 -0.55 3.96
C ILE A 112 -5.87 -0.19 5.38
N SER A 113 -6.73 0.57 6.07
CA SER A 113 -6.51 0.99 7.45
C SER A 113 -7.33 0.16 8.44
N GLU A 114 -6.77 -0.03 9.63
CA GLU A 114 -7.45 -0.60 10.80
C GLU A 114 -8.14 0.47 11.66
N LEU A 115 -7.77 1.74 11.47
CA LEU A 115 -8.16 2.88 12.30
C LEU A 115 -9.40 3.60 11.73
N SER A 116 -10.29 2.86 11.08
CA SER A 116 -11.41 3.44 10.29
C SER A 116 -12.35 4.37 11.06
N ALA A 117 -12.47 4.16 12.36
CA ALA A 117 -13.38 4.90 13.25
C ALA A 117 -12.71 6.12 13.89
N GLU A 118 -11.41 6.30 13.70
CA GLU A 118 -10.67 7.42 14.28
C GLU A 118 -10.85 8.65 13.40
N GLU A 119 -11.32 9.74 14.00
CA GLU A 119 -11.56 11.01 13.31
C GLU A 119 -10.27 11.54 12.67
N GLU A 120 -9.13 11.37 13.36
CA GLU A 120 -7.80 11.71 12.86
C GLU A 120 -7.47 10.99 11.55
N TRP A 121 -7.78 9.69 11.46
CA TRP A 121 -7.57 8.92 10.24
C TRP A 121 -8.47 9.41 9.11
N GLN A 122 -9.74 9.72 9.38
CA GLN A 122 -10.67 10.21 8.37
C GLN A 122 -10.24 11.56 7.80
N GLN A 123 -9.81 12.48 8.67
CA GLN A 123 -9.29 13.79 8.27
C GLN A 123 -8.00 13.64 7.43
N LEU A 124 -7.05 12.83 7.89
CA LEU A 124 -5.81 12.54 7.16
C LEU A 124 -6.09 11.89 5.80
N GLN A 125 -7.00 10.92 5.76
CA GLN A 125 -7.38 10.21 4.55
C GLN A 125 -8.05 11.15 3.52
N SER A 126 -8.93 12.03 3.98
CA SER A 126 -9.55 13.05 3.13
C SER A 126 -8.50 14.02 2.59
N ALA A 127 -7.65 14.57 3.46
CA ALA A 127 -6.60 15.50 3.06
C ALA A 127 -5.62 14.86 2.06
N TYR A 128 -5.22 13.60 2.30
CA TYR A 128 -4.35 12.86 1.38
C TYR A 128 -5.00 12.67 0.01
N GLN A 129 -6.27 12.26 -0.05
CA GLN A 129 -6.96 12.04 -1.33
C GLN A 129 -7.06 13.33 -2.13
N THR A 130 -7.51 14.43 -1.50
CA THR A 130 -7.60 15.73 -2.16
C THR A 130 -6.22 16.21 -2.62
N ALA A 131 -5.20 16.08 -1.78
CA ALA A 131 -3.83 16.42 -2.17
C ALA A 131 -3.31 15.54 -3.31
N PHE A 132 -3.66 14.26 -3.35
CA PHE A 132 -3.28 13.37 -4.44
C PHE A 132 -3.99 13.73 -5.75
N ASP A 133 -5.27 14.11 -5.71
CA ASP A 133 -6.01 14.57 -6.90
C ASP A 133 -5.38 15.84 -7.50
N HIS A 134 -4.98 16.80 -6.64
CA HIS A 134 -4.21 17.98 -7.06
C HIS A 134 -2.82 17.62 -7.58
N PHE A 135 -2.17 16.62 -6.97
CA PHE A 135 -0.90 16.11 -7.45
C PHE A 135 -1.02 15.58 -8.88
N GLU A 136 -2.05 14.78 -9.19
CA GLU A 136 -2.31 14.27 -10.55
C GLU A 136 -2.55 15.40 -11.57
N GLN A 137 -3.07 16.54 -11.12
CA GLN A 137 -3.30 17.74 -11.94
C GLN A 137 -2.08 18.67 -12.01
N GLN A 138 -0.95 18.28 -11.42
CA GLN A 138 0.29 19.06 -11.33
C GLN A 138 0.16 20.37 -10.53
N GLU A 139 -0.84 20.46 -9.66
CA GLU A 139 -1.09 21.61 -8.78
C GLU A 139 -0.29 21.49 -7.48
N PHE A 140 1.04 21.40 -7.61
CA PHE A 140 1.94 21.01 -6.52
C PHE A 140 1.95 21.95 -5.31
N THR A 141 1.71 23.26 -5.52
CA THR A 141 1.60 24.21 -4.40
C THR A 141 0.44 23.86 -3.48
N THR A 142 -0.71 23.54 -4.04
CA THR A 142 -1.90 23.09 -3.30
C THR A 142 -1.62 21.81 -2.51
N VAL A 143 -0.84 20.88 -3.09
CA VAL A 143 -0.40 19.65 -2.40
C VAL A 143 0.43 19.98 -1.15
N LEU A 144 1.38 20.92 -1.26
CA LEU A 144 2.19 21.35 -0.13
C LEU A 144 1.34 21.99 0.97
N GLU A 145 0.42 22.87 0.61
CA GLU A 145 -0.48 23.54 1.55
C GLU A 145 -1.34 22.53 2.33
N LEU A 146 -2.04 21.65 1.61
CA LEU A 146 -2.93 20.64 2.21
C LEU A 146 -2.17 19.69 3.14
N LEU A 147 -1.05 19.11 2.67
CA LEU A 147 -0.31 18.12 3.45
C LEU A 147 0.50 18.75 4.60
N SER A 148 0.96 20.00 4.48
CA SER A 148 1.65 20.69 5.57
C SER A 148 0.74 20.92 6.79
N VAL A 149 -0.57 21.06 6.57
CA VAL A 149 -1.57 21.16 7.64
C VAL A 149 -1.88 19.77 8.20
N ALA A 150 -2.20 18.80 7.33
CA ALA A 150 -2.57 17.45 7.75
C ALA A 150 -1.46 16.76 8.56
N LEU A 151 -0.19 16.94 8.18
CA LEU A 151 0.95 16.33 8.85
C LEU A 151 1.24 16.93 10.24
N ARG A 152 0.63 18.05 10.64
CA ARG A 152 0.80 18.57 12.02
C ARG A 152 0.21 17.62 13.06
N ALA A 153 -0.89 16.94 12.71
CA ALA A 153 -1.54 15.95 13.56
C ALA A 153 -0.98 14.52 13.34
N ALA A 154 -0.47 14.22 12.15
CA ALA A 154 -0.01 12.88 11.76
C ALA A 154 1.44 12.87 11.25
N VAL A 155 2.38 13.37 12.05
CA VAL A 155 3.80 13.60 11.65
C VAL A 155 4.50 12.32 11.16
N SER A 156 4.03 11.14 11.58
CA SER A 156 4.61 9.85 11.19
C SER A 156 3.98 9.23 9.94
N ASP A 157 2.98 9.87 9.32
CA ASP A 157 2.31 9.34 8.13
C ASP A 157 3.19 9.40 6.89
N ARG A 158 3.86 8.28 6.64
CA ARG A 158 4.87 8.16 5.60
C ARG A 158 4.33 8.34 4.17
N PRO A 159 3.12 7.90 3.81
CA PRO A 159 2.59 8.19 2.48
C PRO A 159 2.40 9.69 2.23
N SER A 160 1.84 10.43 3.20
CA SER A 160 1.71 11.89 3.09
C SER A 160 3.07 12.59 2.99
N LEU A 161 4.06 12.16 3.80
CA LEU A 161 5.42 12.71 3.72
C LEU A 161 6.06 12.47 2.35
N LEU A 162 5.90 11.27 1.78
CA LEU A 162 6.45 10.93 0.47
C LEU A 162 5.78 11.73 -0.65
N LEU A 163 4.45 11.93 -0.58
CA LEU A 163 3.71 12.73 -1.55
C LEU A 163 4.11 14.22 -1.47
N LEU A 164 4.23 14.76 -0.25
CA LEU A 164 4.72 16.12 0.00
C LEU A 164 6.12 16.31 -0.59
N SER A 165 7.03 15.37 -0.32
CA SER A 165 8.39 15.40 -0.87
C SER A 165 8.40 15.40 -2.39
N ARG A 166 7.57 14.57 -3.04
CA ARG A 166 7.47 14.54 -4.51
C ARG A 166 6.93 15.84 -5.08
N ALA A 167 5.92 16.45 -4.45
CA ALA A 167 5.38 17.74 -4.87
C ALA A 167 6.45 18.86 -4.77
N ALA A 168 7.22 18.88 -3.69
CA ALA A 168 8.31 19.84 -3.50
C ALA A 168 9.41 19.68 -4.57
N THR A 169 9.80 18.44 -4.88
CA THR A 169 10.74 18.16 -5.97
C THR A 169 10.18 18.59 -7.32
N ALA A 170 8.89 18.32 -7.59
CA ALA A 170 8.25 18.69 -8.85
C ALA A 170 8.14 20.20 -9.07
N LEU A 171 7.96 21.00 -8.00
CA LEU A 171 8.03 22.47 -8.08
C LEU A 171 9.42 22.98 -8.45
N SER A 172 10.45 22.30 -7.96
CA SER A 172 11.84 22.74 -8.13
C SER A 172 12.44 22.30 -9.48
N SER A 173 12.10 21.10 -9.94
CA SER A 173 12.75 20.44 -11.09
C SER A 173 11.78 20.03 -12.20
N GLY A 174 10.49 20.35 -12.07
CA GLY A 174 9.42 19.84 -12.92
C GLY A 174 8.96 18.42 -12.54
N PRO A 175 7.77 18.00 -12.99
CA PRO A 175 7.30 16.63 -12.75
C PRO A 175 8.16 15.59 -13.47
N ALA A 176 8.22 14.38 -12.91
CA ALA A 176 8.83 13.24 -13.60
C ALA A 176 8.11 12.96 -14.93
N ALA A 177 8.83 12.38 -15.90
CA ALA A 177 8.28 12.08 -17.23
C ALA A 177 7.08 11.12 -17.19
N ASP A 178 7.02 10.24 -16.19
CA ASP A 178 5.93 9.29 -15.96
C ASP A 178 4.95 9.75 -14.88
N HIS A 179 4.94 11.04 -14.52
CA HIS A 179 4.01 11.59 -13.54
C HIS A 179 2.55 11.16 -13.86
N PRO A 180 1.75 10.75 -12.85
CA PRO A 180 2.02 10.73 -11.40
C PRO A 180 2.64 9.42 -10.87
N VAL A 181 3.10 8.53 -11.76
CA VAL A 181 3.51 7.15 -11.43
C VAL A 181 4.71 7.12 -10.49
N TRP A 182 4.65 6.22 -9.51
CA TRP A 182 5.76 5.84 -8.64
C TRP A 182 6.61 4.78 -9.34
N THR A 183 7.87 5.08 -9.60
CA THR A 183 8.85 4.11 -10.11
C THR A 183 9.77 3.69 -8.97
N ILE A 184 9.59 2.47 -8.48
CA ILE A 184 10.34 1.93 -7.33
C ILE A 184 11.43 1.01 -7.87
N THR A 185 12.67 1.50 -7.81
CA THR A 185 13.85 0.85 -8.37
C THR A 185 14.57 -0.10 -7.40
N GLU A 186 14.20 -0.10 -6.12
CA GLU A 186 14.85 -0.93 -5.09
C GLU A 186 13.94 -2.04 -4.54
N LYS A 187 14.57 -3.18 -4.18
CA LYS A 187 13.94 -4.36 -3.56
C LYS A 187 13.83 -4.22 -2.04
#